data_AF-A0A1X0AQ39-F1
#
_entry.id   AF-A0A1X0AQ39-F1
#
_cell.length_a   1.000
_cell.length_b   1.000
_cell.length_c   1.000
_cell.angle_alpha   90.00
_cell.angle_beta   90.00
_cell.angle_gamma   90.00
#
_symmetry.space_group_name_H-M   'P 1'
#
loop_
_entity.id
_entity.type
_entity.pdbx_description
1 polymer ?
#
loop_
_entity_poly.entity_id
_entity_poly.type
_entity_poly.pdbx_seq_one_letter_code
_entity_poly.pdbx_strand_id
1 'polypeptide(L)'
;MRVDPGVLRSAADGFHQIGAVVSGANVGHGLSGLTASLPGLVAGGATEQAAALVDSAVRRVGSELAALSTNLGHAADKYEQTDAELGKKLDKTVDDPTKNDDGGAKKDKPGPTAPAGPQAIPVDQVTYDNGNWPSGAEATRAAINQALDQRGVTDPAARQRWIDAYMTLTEHESSYNPMAVNNWDINAKPPNSTYKVSDGSGNGCSRGLAQCVPGTFAQYHQPGTSNDIYDPVANIAASMNYLVGNYGVAPDGSDILAKIPQANPGVHQGY
;
A
#
# COMPACT_ATOMS: atom_id res chain seq x y z
N MET A 1 1.49 10.44 -12.43
CA MET A 1 0.20 10.13 -13.09
C MET A 1 -0.89 10.67 -12.18
N ARG A 2 -1.70 11.64 -12.60
CA ARG A 2 -2.71 12.28 -11.74
C ARG A 2 -3.99 11.44 -11.85
N VAL A 3 -4.37 10.75 -10.78
CA VAL A 3 -5.60 9.94 -10.74
C VAL A 3 -6.79 10.88 -10.58
N ASP A 4 -7.82 10.71 -11.42
CA ASP A 4 -9.05 11.51 -11.37
C ASP A 4 -10.06 10.89 -10.37
N PRO A 5 -10.39 11.56 -9.26
CA PRO A 5 -11.37 11.07 -8.28
C PRO A 5 -12.77 10.85 -8.87
N GLY A 6 -13.17 11.61 -9.89
CA GLY A 6 -14.45 11.46 -10.56
C GLY A 6 -14.57 10.13 -11.32
N VAL A 7 -13.46 9.66 -11.89
CA VAL A 7 -13.39 8.34 -12.55
C VAL A 7 -13.50 7.22 -11.51
N LEU A 8 -12.86 7.36 -10.34
CA LEU A 8 -12.96 6.39 -9.25
C LEU A 8 -14.39 6.30 -8.70
N ARG A 9 -15.09 7.43 -8.51
CA ARG A 9 -16.50 7.42 -8.09
C ARG A 9 -17.42 6.83 -9.14
N SER A 10 -17.20 7.16 -10.41
CA SER A 10 -17.99 6.57 -11.51
C SER A 10 -17.81 5.05 -11.58
N ALA A 11 -16.59 4.56 -11.33
CA ALA A 11 -16.32 3.13 -11.23
C ALA A 11 -16.97 2.52 -9.98
N ALA A 12 -16.92 3.19 -8.83
CA ALA A 12 -17.59 2.76 -7.61
C ALA A 12 -19.09 2.57 -7.83
N ASP A 13 -19.77 3.58 -8.38
CA ASP A 13 -21.19 3.54 -8.68
C ASP A 13 -21.54 2.39 -9.65
N GLY A 14 -20.70 2.16 -10.66
CA GLY A 14 -20.84 1.04 -11.58
C GLY A 14 -20.76 -0.32 -10.86
N PHE A 15 -19.76 -0.53 -10.00
CA PHE A 15 -19.63 -1.76 -9.23
C PHE A 15 -20.76 -1.95 -8.21
N HIS A 16 -21.24 -0.87 -7.59
CA HIS A 16 -22.39 -0.91 -6.69
C HIS A 16 -23.67 -1.34 -7.43
N GLN A 17 -23.94 -0.76 -8.59
CA GLN A 17 -25.09 -1.11 -9.42
C GLN A 17 -25.03 -2.57 -9.89
N ILE A 18 -23.87 -3.02 -10.37
CA ILE A 18 -23.68 -4.41 -10.79
C ILE A 18 -23.85 -5.35 -9.59
N GLY A 19 -23.26 -5.03 -8.43
CA GLY A 19 -23.38 -5.82 -7.21
C GLY A 19 -24.83 -5.95 -6.74
N ALA A 20 -25.60 -4.87 -6.82
CA ALA A 20 -27.03 -4.87 -6.49
C ALA A 20 -27.85 -5.72 -7.47
N VAL A 21 -27.60 -5.61 -8.78
CA VAL A 21 -28.27 -6.43 -9.81
C VAL A 21 -27.94 -7.92 -9.62
N VAL A 22 -26.66 -8.25 -9.39
CA VAL A 22 -26.22 -9.64 -9.17
C VAL A 22 -26.86 -10.20 -7.92
N SER A 23 -26.82 -9.47 -6.80
CA SER A 23 -27.44 -9.92 -5.53
C SER A 23 -28.97 -10.07 -5.64
N GLY A 24 -29.61 -9.26 -6.48
CA GLY A 24 -31.06 -9.26 -6.70
C GLY A 24 -31.54 -10.21 -7.80
N ALA A 25 -30.64 -10.89 -8.52
CA ALA A 25 -30.99 -11.71 -9.68
C ALA A 25 -31.84 -12.96 -9.34
N ASN A 26 -31.97 -13.33 -8.05
CA ASN A 26 -32.85 -14.41 -7.55
C ASN A 26 -32.73 -15.72 -8.35
N VAL A 27 -31.53 -16.05 -8.84
CA VAL A 27 -31.29 -17.19 -9.75
C VAL A 27 -31.70 -18.52 -9.11
N GLY A 28 -31.52 -18.65 -7.78
CA GLY A 28 -31.97 -19.82 -7.02
C GLY A 28 -33.50 -19.99 -7.05
N HIS A 29 -34.29 -18.92 -7.15
CA HIS A 29 -35.75 -19.00 -7.17
C HIS A 29 -36.28 -19.65 -8.46
N GLY A 30 -35.62 -19.38 -9.60
CA GLY A 30 -35.94 -20.03 -10.88
C GLY A 30 -35.65 -21.53 -10.87
N LEU A 31 -34.56 -21.95 -10.22
CA LEU A 31 -34.23 -23.37 -10.03
C LEU A 31 -35.22 -24.06 -9.07
N SER A 32 -35.59 -23.42 -7.96
CA SER A 32 -36.57 -23.96 -7.01
C SER A 32 -37.97 -24.16 -7.63
N GLY A 33 -38.35 -23.32 -8.60
CA GLY A 33 -39.61 -23.48 -9.35
C GLY A 33 -39.67 -24.72 -10.23
N LEU A 34 -38.53 -25.17 -10.77
CA LEU A 34 -38.42 -26.43 -11.53
C LEU A 34 -38.54 -27.66 -10.61
N THR A 35 -38.11 -27.53 -9.36
CA THR A 35 -38.22 -28.60 -8.36
C THR A 35 -39.66 -28.87 -7.96
N ALA A 36 -40.48 -27.82 -7.86
CA ALA A 36 -41.91 -27.94 -7.58
C ALA A 36 -42.68 -28.70 -8.68
N SER A 37 -42.09 -28.85 -9.88
CA SER A 37 -42.66 -29.61 -11.00
C SER A 37 -42.33 -31.11 -10.98
N LEU A 38 -41.48 -31.59 -10.06
CA LEU A 38 -40.97 -32.98 -10.00
C LEU A 38 -41.13 -33.65 -8.61
N PRO A 39 -42.33 -33.68 -8.01
CA PRO A 39 -42.51 -34.26 -6.68
C PRO A 39 -42.22 -35.78 -6.66
N GLY A 40 -41.42 -36.24 -5.69
CA GLY A 40 -41.16 -37.66 -5.42
C GLY A 40 -39.87 -38.26 -6.01
N LEU A 41 -39.08 -37.48 -6.76
CA LEU A 41 -37.76 -37.89 -7.24
C LEU A 41 -36.66 -37.40 -6.30
N VAL A 42 -35.66 -38.26 -6.03
CA VAL A 42 -34.43 -37.90 -5.28
C VAL A 42 -33.70 -36.71 -5.92
N ALA A 43 -33.89 -36.52 -7.23
CA ALA A 43 -33.40 -35.35 -7.98
C ALA A 43 -33.96 -34.00 -7.48
N GLY A 44 -35.13 -33.98 -6.83
CA GLY A 44 -35.72 -32.77 -6.27
C GLY A 44 -34.88 -32.17 -5.14
N GLY A 45 -34.53 -32.98 -4.14
CA GLY A 45 -33.69 -32.53 -3.02
C GLY A 45 -32.29 -32.07 -3.45
N ALA A 46 -31.68 -32.73 -4.45
CA ALA A 46 -30.40 -32.31 -5.01
C ALA A 46 -30.50 -30.95 -5.74
N THR A 47 -31.63 -30.70 -6.41
CA THR A 47 -31.88 -29.44 -7.12
C THR A 47 -32.12 -28.28 -6.14
N GLU A 48 -32.82 -28.52 -5.03
CA GLU A 48 -32.95 -27.53 -3.94
C GLU A 48 -31.61 -27.15 -3.32
N GLN A 49 -30.75 -28.14 -3.05
CA GLN A 49 -29.39 -27.87 -2.54
C GLN A 49 -28.55 -27.08 -3.55
N ALA A 50 -28.61 -27.45 -4.84
CA ALA A 50 -27.94 -26.72 -5.90
C ALA A 50 -28.45 -25.27 -6.02
N ALA A 51 -29.76 -25.05 -5.92
CA ALA A 51 -30.37 -23.72 -5.93
C ALA A 51 -29.87 -22.85 -4.77
N ALA A 52 -29.79 -23.41 -3.55
CA ALA A 52 -29.29 -22.70 -2.38
C ALA A 52 -27.79 -22.35 -2.48
N LEU A 53 -26.97 -23.26 -3.05
CA LEU A 53 -25.55 -23.01 -3.29
C LEU A 53 -25.34 -21.91 -4.33
N VAL A 54 -26.13 -21.91 -5.41
CA VAL A 54 -26.08 -20.87 -6.44
C VAL A 54 -26.51 -19.52 -5.86
N ASP A 55 -27.59 -19.46 -5.08
CA ASP A 55 -28.04 -18.21 -4.44
C ASP A 55 -26.96 -17.66 -3.49
N SER A 56 -26.33 -18.53 -2.70
CA SER A 56 -25.23 -18.16 -1.80
C SER A 56 -24.01 -17.62 -2.55
N ALA A 57 -23.62 -18.26 -3.66
CA ALA A 57 -22.51 -17.81 -4.49
C ALA A 57 -22.80 -16.45 -5.15
N VAL A 58 -24.02 -16.27 -5.67
CA VAL A 58 -24.46 -15.02 -6.30
C VAL A 58 -24.48 -13.86 -5.30
N ARG A 59 -25.01 -14.07 -4.09
CA ARG A 59 -24.97 -13.06 -3.01
C ARG A 59 -23.54 -12.71 -2.61
N ARG A 60 -22.65 -13.70 -2.55
CA ARG A 60 -21.24 -13.45 -2.24
C ARG A 60 -20.57 -12.56 -3.28
N VAL A 61 -20.72 -12.88 -4.56
CA VAL A 61 -20.18 -12.04 -5.65
C VAL A 61 -20.74 -10.62 -5.57
N GLY A 62 -22.04 -10.48 -5.34
CA GLY A 62 -22.66 -9.17 -5.15
C GLY A 62 -22.08 -8.38 -3.96
N SER A 63 -21.81 -9.05 -2.84
CA SER A 63 -21.17 -8.42 -1.67
C SER A 63 -19.73 -7.99 -1.92
N GLU A 64 -18.96 -8.77 -2.69
CA GLU A 64 -17.58 -8.44 -3.06
C GLU A 64 -17.52 -7.23 -4.01
N LEU A 65 -18.48 -7.13 -4.95
CA LEU A 65 -18.63 -5.95 -5.82
C LEU A 65 -19.03 -4.70 -5.04
N ALA A 66 -19.92 -4.83 -4.04
CA ALA A 66 -20.28 -3.72 -3.16
C ALA A 66 -19.08 -3.26 -2.31
N ALA A 67 -18.27 -4.18 -1.80
CA ALA A 67 -17.05 -3.85 -1.07
C ALA A 67 -16.02 -3.13 -1.97
N LEU A 68 -15.86 -3.57 -3.23
CA LEU A 68 -15.01 -2.90 -4.20
C LEU A 68 -15.48 -1.46 -4.48
N SER A 69 -16.79 -1.26 -4.61
CA SER A 69 -17.37 0.08 -4.73
C SER A 69 -16.99 0.98 -3.55
N THR A 70 -17.18 0.52 -2.31
CA THR A 70 -16.82 1.30 -1.11
C THR A 70 -15.33 1.67 -1.09
N ASN A 71 -14.45 0.74 -1.46
CA ASN A 71 -13.01 0.98 -1.52
C ASN A 71 -12.63 2.04 -2.56
N LEU A 72 -13.26 2.02 -3.74
CA LEU A 72 -13.05 3.04 -4.77
C LEU A 72 -13.56 4.41 -4.31
N GLY A 73 -14.68 4.46 -3.57
CA GLY A 73 -15.17 5.68 -2.92
C GLY A 73 -14.17 6.25 -1.92
N HIS A 74 -13.66 5.43 -1.00
CA HIS A 74 -12.63 5.86 -0.04
C HIS A 74 -11.35 6.33 -0.73
N ALA A 75 -10.93 5.67 -1.82
CA ALA A 75 -9.78 6.10 -2.60
C ALA A 75 -10.02 7.48 -3.22
N ALA A 76 -11.20 7.73 -3.81
CA ALA A 76 -11.57 9.03 -4.35
C ALA A 76 -11.53 10.13 -3.26
N ASP A 77 -12.10 9.86 -2.09
CA ASP A 77 -12.11 10.79 -0.97
C ASP A 77 -10.68 11.13 -0.50
N LYS A 78 -9.79 10.13 -0.45
CA LYS A 78 -8.39 10.33 -0.07
C LYS A 78 -7.65 11.22 -1.08
N TYR A 79 -7.89 11.04 -2.39
CA TYR A 79 -7.28 11.88 -3.42
C TYR A 79 -7.77 13.33 -3.31
N GLU A 80 -9.06 13.56 -3.07
CA GLU A 80 -9.59 14.91 -2.90
C GLU A 80 -9.13 15.60 -1.63
N GLN A 81 -9.04 14.87 -0.52
CA GLN A 81 -8.48 15.40 0.73
C GLN A 81 -7.02 15.82 0.51
N THR A 82 -6.25 15.00 -0.18
CA THR A 82 -4.84 15.30 -0.51
C THR A 82 -4.73 16.53 -1.42
N ASP A 83 -5.54 16.63 -2.48
CA ASP A 83 -5.53 17.78 -3.40
C ASP A 83 -5.98 19.06 -2.69
N ALA A 84 -6.98 18.99 -1.80
CA ALA A 84 -7.43 20.11 -0.98
C ALA A 84 -6.37 20.56 0.04
N GLU A 85 -5.64 19.64 0.66
CA GLU A 85 -4.53 19.97 1.58
C GLU A 85 -3.34 20.58 0.84
N LEU A 86 -3.00 20.07 -0.34
CA LEU A 86 -1.98 20.64 -1.20
C LEU A 86 -2.38 22.05 -1.68
N GLY A 87 -3.65 22.25 -2.08
CA GLY A 87 -4.19 23.56 -2.44
C GLY A 87 -4.05 24.58 -1.30
N LYS A 88 -4.39 24.19 -0.06
CA LYS A 88 -4.22 25.04 1.13
C LYS A 88 -2.75 25.36 1.45
N LYS A 89 -1.81 24.48 1.12
CA LYS A 89 -0.37 24.73 1.26
C LYS A 89 0.16 25.65 0.16
N LEU A 90 -0.38 25.52 -1.06
CA LEU A 90 -0.01 26.36 -2.19
C LEU A 90 -0.49 27.81 -2.00
N ASP A 91 -1.71 28.00 -1.52
CA ASP A 91 -2.30 29.32 -1.21
C ASP A 91 -1.45 30.10 -0.18
N LYS A 92 -1.00 29.40 0.87
CA LYS A 92 -0.08 29.95 1.89
C LYS A 92 1.31 30.32 1.36
N THR A 93 1.74 29.73 0.25
CA THR A 93 3.06 30.03 -0.36
C THR A 93 2.99 31.15 -1.40
N VAL A 94 1.81 31.49 -1.91
CA VAL A 94 1.62 32.60 -2.87
C VAL A 94 1.52 33.96 -2.16
N ASP A 95 1.25 33.96 -0.85
CA ASP A 95 1.17 35.18 -0.01
C ASP A 95 2.52 35.73 0.51
N ASP A 96 3.69 35.21 0.08
CA ASP A 96 5.01 35.78 0.39
C ASP A 96 5.70 36.35 -0.87
N PRO A 97 5.53 37.65 -1.19
CA PRO A 97 6.04 38.24 -2.41
C PRO A 97 7.44 38.84 -2.19
N THR A 98 8.43 38.06 -1.79
CA THR A 98 9.84 38.50 -1.90
C THR A 98 10.80 37.36 -2.22
N LYS A 99 10.96 37.03 -3.52
CA LYS A 99 12.29 36.77 -4.12
C LYS A 99 12.23 36.67 -5.64
N ASN A 100 12.76 37.75 -6.20
CA ASN A 100 13.09 38.07 -7.58
C ASN A 100 13.39 36.90 -8.51
N ASP A 101 12.72 36.98 -9.65
CA ASP A 101 13.14 36.46 -10.94
C ASP A 101 14.54 36.96 -11.30
N ASP A 102 15.36 36.09 -11.88
CA ASP A 102 16.29 36.49 -12.94
C ASP A 102 16.59 35.27 -13.83
N GLY A 103 16.24 35.40 -15.10
CA GLY A 103 16.35 34.37 -16.12
C GLY A 103 17.78 34.13 -16.62
N GLY A 104 18.00 32.94 -17.17
CA GLY A 104 19.23 32.62 -17.87
C GLY A 104 19.17 31.24 -18.53
N ALA A 105 18.73 31.19 -19.79
CA ALA A 105 18.82 30.01 -20.61
C ALA A 105 20.28 29.64 -20.88
N LYS A 106 20.72 28.43 -20.48
CA LYS A 106 21.90 27.75 -21.03
C LYS A 106 21.58 26.29 -21.30
N LYS A 107 21.77 25.88 -22.55
CA LYS A 107 21.85 24.49 -22.99
C LYS A 107 23.28 24.01 -22.72
N ASP A 108 23.46 22.92 -21.96
CA ASP A 108 24.65 22.07 -21.99
C ASP A 108 24.35 20.65 -21.44
N LYS A 109 25.17 19.69 -21.89
CA LYS A 109 25.09 18.21 -21.93
C LYS A 109 24.70 17.45 -20.62
N PRO A 110 24.27 16.17 -20.70
CA PRO A 110 23.71 15.44 -19.56
C PRO A 110 24.78 15.09 -18.52
N GLY A 111 24.67 15.72 -17.35
CA GLY A 111 25.29 15.27 -16.11
C GLY A 111 24.41 14.23 -15.39
N PRO A 112 24.92 13.58 -14.33
CA PRO A 112 24.20 12.53 -13.61
C PRO A 112 22.87 13.09 -13.11
N THR A 113 21.79 12.42 -13.48
CA THR A 113 20.42 12.78 -13.12
C THR A 113 20.30 12.93 -11.60
N ALA A 114 19.65 14.00 -11.15
CA ALA A 114 19.30 14.19 -9.75
C ALA A 114 18.56 12.95 -9.23
N PRO A 115 18.74 12.57 -7.94
CA PRO A 115 18.03 11.43 -7.36
C PRO A 115 16.52 11.64 -7.54
N ALA A 116 15.86 10.67 -8.17
CA ALA A 116 14.43 10.73 -8.39
C ALA A 116 13.70 10.49 -7.05
N GLY A 117 12.69 11.31 -6.76
CA GLY A 117 11.77 11.05 -5.64
C GLY A 117 10.98 9.75 -5.84
N PRO A 118 10.11 9.38 -4.87
CA PRO A 118 9.33 8.15 -4.96
C PRO A 118 8.54 8.07 -6.26
N GLN A 119 8.54 6.88 -6.86
CA GLN A 119 7.81 6.57 -8.08
C GLN A 119 6.99 5.32 -7.85
N ALA A 120 5.67 5.50 -7.78
CA ALA A 120 4.76 4.38 -7.58
C ALA A 120 4.88 3.34 -8.70
N ILE A 121 4.89 2.06 -8.30
CA ILE A 121 4.73 0.92 -9.19
C ILE A 121 3.32 0.34 -9.04
N PRO A 122 2.76 -0.31 -10.08
CA PRO A 122 1.55 -1.12 -9.93
C PRO A 122 1.73 -2.20 -8.85
N VAL A 123 0.70 -2.46 -8.03
CA VAL A 123 0.77 -3.44 -6.93
C VAL A 123 1.01 -4.86 -7.43
N ASP A 124 0.56 -5.19 -8.64
CA ASP A 124 0.81 -6.48 -9.29
C ASP A 124 2.26 -6.67 -9.77
N GLN A 125 3.07 -5.60 -9.76
CA GLN A 125 4.51 -5.67 -10.00
C GLN A 125 5.33 -5.90 -8.74
N VAL A 126 4.71 -5.88 -7.55
CA VAL A 126 5.39 -6.25 -6.30
C VAL A 126 5.66 -7.75 -6.31
N THR A 127 6.92 -8.13 -6.12
CA THR A 127 7.31 -9.53 -5.99
C THR A 127 7.56 -9.89 -4.52
N TYR A 128 7.56 -11.20 -4.26
CA TYR A 128 7.63 -11.78 -2.92
C TYR A 128 8.67 -12.91 -2.93
N ASP A 129 9.81 -12.64 -3.53
CA ASP A 129 10.84 -13.63 -3.73
C ASP A 129 11.58 -13.81 -2.40
N ASN A 130 11.59 -15.03 -1.86
CA ASN A 130 12.33 -15.31 -0.64
C ASN A 130 13.83 -15.43 -0.94
N GLY A 131 14.46 -14.28 -1.21
CA GLY A 131 15.90 -14.15 -1.38
C GLY A 131 16.67 -14.52 -0.10
N ASN A 132 17.92 -14.94 -0.25
CA ASN A 132 18.82 -15.14 0.90
C ASN A 132 19.42 -13.80 1.34
N TRP A 133 18.59 -12.97 1.97
CA TRP A 133 18.95 -11.62 2.40
C TRP A 133 19.71 -11.64 3.74
N PRO A 134 20.84 -10.93 3.88
CA PRO A 134 21.55 -10.82 5.15
C PRO A 134 20.66 -10.22 6.25
N SER A 135 20.65 -10.84 7.43
CA SER A 135 19.87 -10.41 8.61
C SER A 135 20.76 -9.83 9.71
N GLY A 136 20.14 -9.15 10.68
CA GLY A 136 20.82 -8.61 11.86
C GLY A 136 21.19 -7.14 11.73
N ALA A 137 21.65 -6.56 12.83
CA ALA A 137 21.83 -5.11 12.98
C ALA A 137 22.88 -4.53 12.00
N GLU A 138 23.97 -5.25 11.72
CA GLU A 138 25.00 -4.79 10.79
C GLU A 138 24.50 -4.78 9.34
N ALA A 139 23.89 -5.88 8.90
CA ALA A 139 23.27 -5.98 7.58
C ALA A 139 22.17 -4.92 7.39
N THR A 140 21.35 -4.70 8.42
CA THR A 140 20.30 -3.66 8.38
C THR A 140 20.90 -2.26 8.25
N ARG A 141 21.96 -1.94 9.00
CA ARG A 141 22.67 -0.65 8.87
C ARG A 141 23.25 -0.45 7.46
N ALA A 142 23.77 -1.51 6.84
CA ALA A 142 24.25 -1.45 5.46
C ALA A 142 23.10 -1.16 4.48
N ALA A 143 21.95 -1.84 4.66
CA ALA A 143 20.75 -1.61 3.84
C ALA A 143 20.18 -0.19 4.00
N ILE A 144 20.17 0.35 5.23
CA ILE A 144 19.77 1.75 5.49
C ILE A 144 20.67 2.71 4.71
N ASN A 145 21.99 2.52 4.74
CA ASN A 145 22.91 3.36 3.99
C ASN A 145 22.66 3.29 2.48
N GLN A 146 22.44 2.11 1.93
CA GLN A 146 22.11 1.94 0.52
C GLN A 146 20.78 2.58 0.15
N ALA A 147 19.76 2.48 1.02
CA ALA A 147 18.48 3.15 0.82
C ALA A 147 18.62 4.68 0.82
N LEU A 148 19.48 5.22 1.69
CA LEU A 148 19.81 6.64 1.71
C LEU A 148 20.58 7.08 0.46
N ASP A 149 21.44 6.23 -0.10
CA ASP A 149 22.13 6.50 -1.37
C ASP A 149 21.12 6.57 -2.53
N GLN A 150 20.19 5.61 -2.59
CA GLN A 150 19.12 5.58 -3.61
C GLN A 150 18.18 6.78 -3.51
N ARG A 151 17.91 7.24 -2.28
CA ARG A 151 17.13 8.46 -2.01
C ARG A 151 17.92 9.75 -2.19
N GLY A 152 19.23 9.68 -2.44
CA GLY A 152 20.07 10.85 -2.64
C GLY A 152 20.41 11.65 -1.38
N VAL A 153 20.30 11.05 -0.20
CA VAL A 153 20.60 11.72 1.08
C VAL A 153 22.11 11.70 1.31
N THR A 154 22.79 12.80 0.96
CA THR A 154 24.25 12.92 1.06
C THR A 154 24.74 13.64 2.32
N ASP A 155 23.90 14.46 2.96
CA ASP A 155 24.28 15.18 4.17
C ASP A 155 24.54 14.22 5.35
N PRO A 156 25.75 14.22 5.95
CA PRO A 156 26.10 13.26 7.00
C PRO A 156 25.18 13.33 8.23
N ALA A 157 24.72 14.52 8.61
CA ALA A 157 23.84 14.67 9.77
C ALA A 157 22.44 14.11 9.49
N ALA A 158 21.91 14.35 8.28
CA ALA A 158 20.66 13.76 7.82
C ALA A 158 20.74 12.24 7.76
N ARG A 159 21.84 11.69 7.22
CA ARG A 159 22.07 10.24 7.18
C ARG A 159 22.08 9.66 8.59
N GLN A 160 22.78 10.29 9.54
CA GLN A 160 22.84 9.82 10.91
C GLN A 160 21.45 9.79 11.56
N ARG A 161 20.64 10.84 11.40
CA ARG A 161 19.25 10.87 11.93
C ARG A 161 18.38 9.75 11.39
N TRP A 162 18.45 9.50 10.08
CA TRP A 162 17.73 8.38 9.46
C TRP A 162 18.24 7.03 9.94
N ILE A 163 19.57 6.87 10.07
CA ILE A 163 20.19 5.63 10.57
C ILE A 163 19.71 5.34 11.99
N ASP A 164 19.80 6.30 12.90
CA ASP A 164 19.43 6.09 14.30
C ASP A 164 17.94 5.71 14.41
N ALA A 165 17.07 6.44 13.72
CA ALA A 165 15.65 6.15 13.70
C ALA A 165 15.31 4.78 13.10
N TYR A 166 15.92 4.41 11.95
CA TYR A 166 15.61 3.15 11.29
C TYR A 166 16.23 1.94 11.95
N MET A 167 17.36 2.09 12.66
CA MET A 167 17.85 1.01 13.51
C MET A 167 16.81 0.66 14.57
N THR A 168 16.25 1.66 15.27
CA THR A 168 15.18 1.44 16.25
C THR A 168 13.90 0.87 15.63
N LEU A 169 13.41 1.46 14.52
CA LEU A 169 12.18 0.97 13.87
C LEU A 169 12.33 -0.48 13.41
N THR A 170 13.41 -0.83 12.70
CA THR A 170 13.58 -2.19 12.17
C THR A 170 13.86 -3.23 13.25
N GLU A 171 14.39 -2.83 14.40
CA GLU A 171 14.46 -3.67 15.60
C GLU A 171 13.07 -4.05 16.10
N HIS A 172 12.20 -3.04 16.27
CA HIS A 172 10.85 -3.23 16.77
C HIS A 172 9.97 -4.01 15.78
N GLU A 173 10.08 -3.70 14.50
CA GLU A 173 9.19 -4.23 13.47
C GLU A 173 9.54 -5.66 13.04
N SER A 174 10.84 -6.02 13.05
CA SER A 174 11.28 -7.29 12.47
C SER A 174 12.38 -8.00 13.26
N SER A 175 12.89 -7.42 14.34
CA SER A 175 14.12 -7.87 15.00
C SER A 175 15.27 -8.02 14.00
N TYR A 176 15.36 -7.09 13.04
CA TYR A 176 16.34 -7.09 11.94
C TYR A 176 16.26 -8.31 11.00
N ASN A 177 15.08 -8.94 10.88
CA ASN A 177 14.85 -10.04 9.97
C ASN A 177 14.20 -9.56 8.66
N PRO A 178 14.93 -9.56 7.52
CA PRO A 178 14.36 -9.15 6.24
C PRO A 178 13.28 -10.10 5.72
N MET A 179 13.18 -11.32 6.26
CA MET A 179 12.15 -12.29 5.91
C MET A 179 10.94 -12.26 6.88
N ALA A 180 10.83 -11.26 7.74
CA ALA A 180 9.72 -11.14 8.68
C ALA A 180 8.39 -10.92 7.95
N VAL A 181 7.36 -11.67 8.34
CA VAL A 181 5.98 -11.52 7.84
C VAL A 181 5.02 -11.51 9.01
N ASN A 182 4.14 -10.51 9.06
CA ASN A 182 3.01 -10.50 9.98
C ASN A 182 1.76 -11.06 9.29
N ASN A 183 1.24 -12.17 9.81
CA ASN A 183 0.09 -12.89 9.23
C ASN A 183 -1.13 -12.95 10.16
N TRP A 184 -1.16 -12.17 11.24
CA TRP A 184 -2.20 -12.26 12.27
C TRP A 184 -2.91 -10.94 12.56
N ASP A 185 -2.35 -9.81 12.14
CA ASP A 185 -2.90 -8.47 12.37
C ASP A 185 -4.14 -8.16 11.50
N ILE A 186 -4.58 -6.91 11.50
CA ILE A 186 -5.72 -6.47 10.71
C ILE A 186 -5.43 -6.47 9.20
N ASN A 187 -4.17 -6.30 8.80
CA ASN A 187 -3.78 -6.32 7.39
C ASN A 187 -3.80 -7.75 6.82
N ALA A 188 -3.52 -8.75 7.66
CA ALA A 188 -3.60 -10.16 7.30
C ALA A 188 -5.03 -10.71 7.15
N LYS A 189 -6.06 -9.94 7.53
CA LYS A 189 -7.46 -10.37 7.55
C LYS A 189 -8.28 -9.71 6.43
N PRO A 190 -9.37 -10.35 5.98
CA PRO A 190 -10.36 -9.66 5.15
C PRO A 190 -10.91 -8.42 5.87
N PRO A 191 -11.18 -7.32 5.14
CA PRO A 191 -11.10 -7.17 3.69
C PRO A 191 -9.69 -6.83 3.15
N ASN A 192 -8.71 -6.61 4.02
CA ASN A 192 -7.37 -6.14 3.63
C ASN A 192 -6.52 -7.22 2.96
N SER A 193 -6.80 -8.49 3.27
CA SER A 193 -6.18 -9.65 2.66
C SER A 193 -7.26 -10.64 2.23
N THR A 194 -7.27 -10.97 0.94
CA THR A 194 -8.34 -11.75 0.27
C THR A 194 -7.80 -12.98 -0.46
N TYR A 195 -6.51 -13.01 -0.78
CA TYR A 195 -5.86 -14.15 -1.43
C TYR A 195 -4.40 -14.29 -0.96
N LYS A 196 -3.80 -15.45 -1.22
CA LYS A 196 -2.38 -15.72 -0.93
C LYS A 196 -1.51 -15.33 -2.12
N VAL A 197 -0.34 -14.76 -1.87
CA VAL A 197 0.69 -14.47 -2.90
C VAL A 197 1.74 -15.59 -2.95
N SER A 198 2.79 -15.43 -3.74
CA SER A 198 3.79 -16.47 -4.02
C SER A 198 4.57 -16.97 -2.80
N ASP A 199 4.67 -16.17 -1.74
CA ASP A 199 5.26 -16.57 -0.46
C ASP A 199 4.30 -17.37 0.46
N GLY A 200 3.07 -17.61 0.02
CA GLY A 200 2.04 -18.34 0.76
C GLY A 200 1.29 -17.52 1.83
N SER A 201 1.67 -16.26 2.05
CA SER A 201 1.03 -15.33 2.97
C SER A 201 -0.03 -14.47 2.28
N GLY A 202 -0.88 -13.80 3.05
CA GLY A 202 -1.95 -12.96 2.52
C GLY A 202 -1.43 -11.76 1.72
N ASN A 203 -2.16 -11.32 0.69
CA ASN A 203 -1.79 -10.17 -0.14
C ASN A 203 -1.80 -8.83 0.61
N GLY A 204 -2.39 -8.78 1.82
CA GLY A 204 -2.33 -7.63 2.71
C GLY A 204 -1.25 -7.68 3.79
N CYS A 205 -0.59 -8.83 4.02
CA CYS A 205 0.37 -8.98 5.13
C CYS A 205 1.56 -8.01 5.06
N SER A 206 1.98 -7.44 6.19
CA SER A 206 3.22 -6.66 6.25
C SER A 206 4.45 -7.55 6.19
N ARG A 207 5.51 -7.05 5.54
CA ARG A 207 6.72 -7.83 5.21
C ARG A 207 8.00 -7.00 5.34
N GLY A 208 9.11 -7.70 5.57
CA GLY A 208 10.45 -7.12 5.53
C GLY A 208 10.84 -6.35 6.78
N LEU A 209 12.02 -5.71 6.71
CA LEU A 209 12.66 -5.04 7.84
C LEU A 209 11.79 -3.93 8.46
N ALA A 210 11.09 -3.18 7.62
CA ALA A 210 10.24 -2.07 8.03
C ALA A 210 8.74 -2.42 8.01
N GLN A 211 8.39 -3.71 7.89
CA GLN A 211 7.01 -4.21 7.88
C GLN A 211 6.08 -3.44 6.91
N CYS A 212 6.53 -3.25 5.67
CA CYS A 212 5.69 -2.62 4.64
C CYS A 212 4.56 -3.57 4.21
N VAL A 213 3.34 -3.04 4.07
CA VAL A 213 2.24 -3.69 3.34
C VAL A 213 2.47 -3.50 1.82
N PRO A 214 2.13 -4.48 0.95
CA PRO A 214 2.41 -4.39 -0.49
C PRO A 214 1.87 -3.14 -1.18
N GLY A 215 0.67 -2.67 -0.80
CA GLY A 215 0.12 -1.42 -1.32
C GLY A 215 0.97 -0.19 -0.97
N THR A 216 1.48 -0.12 0.25
CA THR A 216 2.38 0.96 0.69
C THR A 216 3.74 0.87 -0.02
N PHE A 217 4.32 -0.33 -0.09
CA PHE A 217 5.58 -0.56 -0.80
C PHE A 217 5.48 -0.10 -2.26
N ALA A 218 4.40 -0.49 -2.95
CA ALA A 218 4.16 -0.12 -4.34
C ALA A 218 3.96 1.39 -4.51
N GLN A 219 3.15 2.02 -3.65
CA GLN A 219 2.84 3.46 -3.73
C GLN A 219 4.08 4.35 -3.50
N TYR A 220 4.96 3.94 -2.59
CA TYR A 220 6.12 4.72 -2.15
C TYR A 220 7.46 4.17 -2.65
N HIS A 221 7.42 3.27 -3.64
CA HIS A 221 8.59 2.62 -4.21
C HIS A 221 9.68 3.63 -4.60
N GLN A 222 10.93 3.26 -4.33
CA GLN A 222 12.09 4.07 -4.70
C GLN A 222 12.62 3.61 -6.06
N PRO A 223 12.54 4.44 -7.12
CA PRO A 223 13.10 4.05 -8.40
C PRO A 223 14.60 3.77 -8.27
N GLY A 224 15.07 2.70 -8.91
CA GLY A 224 16.44 2.20 -8.78
C GLY A 224 16.62 1.06 -7.77
N THR A 225 15.59 0.72 -6.98
CA THR A 225 15.57 -0.46 -6.10
C THR A 225 14.76 -1.62 -6.68
N SER A 226 14.91 -2.82 -6.11
CA SER A 226 14.12 -4.01 -6.45
C SER A 226 12.61 -3.79 -6.29
N ASN A 227 11.80 -4.56 -7.01
CA ASN A 227 10.35 -4.68 -6.78
C ASN A 227 9.99 -5.76 -5.75
N ASP A 228 10.98 -6.50 -5.26
CA ASP A 228 10.81 -7.50 -4.21
C ASP A 228 10.64 -6.80 -2.87
N ILE A 229 9.50 -7.03 -2.20
CA ILE A 229 9.21 -6.42 -0.90
C ILE A 229 10.14 -6.94 0.22
N TYR A 230 10.80 -8.09 0.01
CA TYR A 230 11.80 -8.63 0.94
C TYR A 230 13.20 -8.05 0.73
N ASP A 231 13.47 -7.36 -0.38
CA ASP A 231 14.73 -6.65 -0.59
C ASP A 231 14.92 -5.60 0.51
N PRO A 232 15.96 -5.71 1.36
CA PRO A 232 16.16 -4.82 2.50
C PRO A 232 16.22 -3.33 2.12
N VAL A 233 16.85 -3.01 0.98
CA VAL A 233 17.05 -1.64 0.52
C VAL A 233 15.73 -1.07 0.01
N ALA A 234 15.01 -1.82 -0.83
CA ALA A 234 13.73 -1.40 -1.37
C ALA A 234 12.69 -1.21 -0.24
N ASN A 235 12.62 -2.15 0.70
CA ASN A 235 11.68 -2.12 1.82
C ASN A 235 11.90 -0.90 2.72
N ILE A 236 13.15 -0.61 3.08
CA ILE A 236 13.52 0.55 3.88
C ILE A 236 13.28 1.85 3.10
N ALA A 237 13.69 1.92 1.83
CA ALA A 237 13.52 3.13 1.03
C ALA A 237 12.03 3.49 0.83
N ALA A 238 11.19 2.49 0.55
CA ALA A 238 9.75 2.68 0.43
C ALA A 238 9.12 3.13 1.75
N SER A 239 9.54 2.55 2.87
CA SER A 239 9.11 2.99 4.22
C SER A 239 9.52 4.46 4.47
N MET A 240 10.74 4.86 4.17
CA MET A 240 11.20 6.24 4.37
C MET A 240 10.39 7.23 3.52
N ASN A 241 10.11 6.85 2.27
CA ASN A 241 9.26 7.64 1.38
C ASN A 241 7.82 7.73 1.89
N TYR A 242 7.29 6.66 2.49
CA TYR A 242 5.98 6.68 3.16
C TYR A 242 5.99 7.64 4.36
N LEU A 243 7.04 7.63 5.19
CA LEU A 243 7.15 8.58 6.31
C LEU A 243 7.19 10.04 5.84
N VAL A 244 7.95 10.33 4.78
CA VAL A 244 8.00 11.67 4.18
C VAL A 244 6.66 12.06 3.57
N GLY A 245 6.05 11.18 2.78
CA GLY A 245 4.85 11.50 2.01
C GLY A 245 3.54 11.48 2.81
N ASN A 246 3.41 10.56 3.78
CA ASN A 246 2.19 10.38 4.56
C ASN A 246 2.22 11.10 5.91
N TYR A 247 3.37 11.08 6.60
CA TYR A 247 3.52 11.74 7.90
C TYR A 247 4.19 13.12 7.80
N GLY A 248 4.64 13.50 6.61
CA GLY A 248 5.29 14.79 6.38
C GLY A 248 6.64 14.91 7.08
N VAL A 249 7.32 13.80 7.40
CA VAL A 249 8.68 13.83 7.96
C VAL A 249 9.59 14.61 7.02
N ALA A 250 10.43 15.48 7.56
CA ALA A 250 11.38 16.26 6.78
C ALA A 250 12.32 15.33 6.00
N PRO A 251 12.66 15.63 4.74
CA PRO A 251 13.56 14.78 3.94
C PRO A 251 14.92 14.53 4.62
N ASP A 252 15.37 15.46 5.46
CA ASP A 252 16.61 15.37 6.23
C ASP A 252 16.45 14.62 7.57
N GLY A 253 15.26 14.12 7.89
CA GLY A 253 14.95 13.37 9.11
C GLY A 253 15.02 14.19 10.40
N SER A 254 15.08 15.54 10.33
CA SER A 254 15.24 16.40 11.51
C SER A 254 14.10 16.30 12.53
N ASP A 255 12.89 15.96 12.09
CA ASP A 255 11.68 15.87 12.90
C ASP A 255 11.14 14.45 13.06
N ILE A 256 11.88 13.43 12.62
CA ILE A 256 11.40 12.04 12.59
C ILE A 256 11.01 11.53 13.98
N LEU A 257 11.80 11.83 15.01
CA LEU A 257 11.53 11.38 16.39
C LEU A 257 10.29 12.04 17.01
N ALA A 258 9.96 13.26 16.55
CA ALA A 258 8.77 13.98 16.99
C ALA A 258 7.50 13.46 16.29
N LYS A 259 7.61 13.14 15.00
CA LYS A 259 6.47 12.68 14.19
C LYS A 259 6.21 11.19 14.28
N ILE A 260 7.25 10.40 14.55
CA ILE A 260 7.21 8.94 14.61
C ILE A 260 7.73 8.51 15.99
N PRO A 261 6.87 8.51 17.04
CA PRO A 261 7.30 8.19 18.40
C PRO A 261 7.98 6.81 18.54
N GLN A 262 7.61 5.84 17.70
CA GLN A 262 8.19 4.49 17.67
C GLN A 262 9.66 4.44 17.25
N ALA A 263 10.17 5.52 16.62
CA ALA A 263 11.57 5.63 16.24
C ALA A 263 12.47 6.05 17.42
N ASN A 264 11.91 6.31 18.60
CA ASN A 264 12.69 6.69 19.78
C ASN A 264 13.31 5.44 20.45
N PRO A 265 14.64 5.40 20.68
CA PRO A 265 15.39 4.21 21.15
C PRO A 265 15.10 3.75 22.59
N GLY A 266 14.08 4.31 23.25
CA GLY A 266 13.60 3.89 24.57
C GLY A 266 12.10 3.60 24.63
N VAL A 267 11.39 3.67 23.50
CA VAL A 267 9.95 3.42 23.41
C VAL A 267 9.75 2.01 22.85
N HIS A 268 9.88 1.00 23.70
CA HIS A 268 9.37 -0.34 23.39
C HIS A 268 7.88 -0.38 23.71
N GLN A 269 7.04 -0.10 22.73
CA GLN A 269 5.63 -0.51 22.80
C GLN A 269 5.60 -2.00 22.45
N GLY A 270 5.75 -2.85 23.47
CA GLY A 270 5.59 -4.28 23.31
C GLY A 270 4.18 -4.59 22.78
N TYR A 271 4.10 -5.53 21.84
CA TYR A 271 2.86 -6.25 21.55
C TYR A 271 2.65 -7.33 22.62
#